data_AF-A0A7W8CBC4-F1
#
_entry.id   AF-A0A7W8CBC4-F1
#
_cell.length_a   1.000
_cell.length_b   1.000
_cell.length_c   1.000
_cell.angle_alpha   90.00
_cell.angle_beta   90.00
_cell.angle_gamma   90.00
#
_symmetry.space_group_name_H-M   'P 1'
#
loop_
_entity.id
_entity.type
_entity.pdbx_description
1 polymer ?
#
loop_
_entity_poly.entity_id
_entity_poly.type
_entity_poly.pdbx_seq_one_letter_code
_entity_poly.pdbx_strand_id
1 'polypeptide(L)' 'MSTAKKARNTVDRLTGQAKEKIGDATGNDRLRNEGKTDQVKARVRQTGERLKDAVRGR' A
#
# COMPACT_ATOMS: atom_id res chain seq x y z
N MET A 1 -20.20 0.03 -11.28
CA MET A 1 -18.78 0.25 -10.88
C MET A 1 -18.31 -0.87 -9.93
N SER A 2 -17.71 -1.97 -10.37
CA SER A 2 -17.15 -2.93 -9.37
C SER A 2 -16.08 -3.92 -9.85
N THR A 3 -16.10 -4.39 -11.10
CA THR A 3 -15.14 -5.40 -11.58
C THR A 3 -13.77 -4.82 -11.87
N ALA A 4 -13.71 -3.70 -12.61
CA ALA A 4 -12.44 -3.01 -12.92
C ALA A 4 -11.70 -2.52 -11.66
N LYS A 5 -12.44 -2.08 -10.63
CA LYS A 5 -11.84 -1.59 -9.37
C LYS A 5 -11.28 -2.74 -8.52
N LYS A 6 -11.97 -3.88 -8.48
CA LYS A 6 -11.48 -5.10 -7.81
C LYS A 6 -10.26 -5.67 -8.52
N ALA A 7 -10.29 -5.75 -9.85
CA ALA A 7 -9.16 -6.21 -10.66
C ALA A 7 -7.92 -5.32 -10.43
N ARG A 8 -8.09 -4.00 -10.47
CA ARG A 8 -6.99 -3.04 -10.24
C ARG A 8 -6.40 -3.15 -8.84
N ASN A 9 -7.23 -3.28 -7.80
CA ASN A 9 -6.74 -3.51 -6.44
C ASN A 9 -5.96 -4.83 -6.31
N THR A 10 -6.42 -5.90 -6.96
CA THR A 10 -5.73 -7.19 -6.94
C THR A 10 -4.41 -7.10 -7.68
N VAL A 11 -4.38 -6.43 -8.83
CA VAL A 11 -3.16 -6.19 -9.62
C VAL A 11 -2.16 -5.37 -8.82
N ASP A 12 -2.55 -4.22 -8.26
CA ASP A 12 -1.65 -3.36 -7.48
C ASP A 12 -1.07 -4.11 -6.26
N ARG A 13 -1.87 -4.98 -5.64
CA ARG A 13 -1.43 -5.80 -4.51
C ARG A 13 -0.45 -6.90 -4.94
N LEU A 14 -0.71 -7.56 -6.08
CA LEU A 14 0.20 -8.53 -6.70
C LEU A 14 1.52 -7.87 -7.12
N THR A 15 1.46 -6.69 -7.75
CA THR A 15 2.64 -5.93 -8.17
C THR A 15 3.46 -5.46 -6.97
N GLY A 16 2.80 -5.04 -5.89
CA GLY A 16 3.48 -4.69 -4.63
C GLY A 16 4.21 -5.89 -4.01
N GLN A 17 3.53 -7.04 -3.90
CA GLN A 17 4.14 -8.27 -3.40
C GLN A 17 5.27 -8.78 -4.30
N ALA A 18 5.12 -8.64 -5.61
CA ALA A 18 6.16 -8.99 -6.57
C ALA A 18 7.39 -8.08 -6.40
N LYS A 19 7.21 -6.76 -6.24
CA LYS A 19 8.32 -5.83 -5.96
C LYS A 19 9.01 -6.14 -4.64
N GLU A 20 8.26 -6.51 -3.60
CA GLU A 20 8.83 -6.95 -2.31
C GLU A 20 9.67 -8.22 -2.48
N LYS A 21 9.12 -9.26 -3.12
CA LYS A 21 9.84 -10.52 -3.35
C LYS A 21 11.04 -10.35 -4.26
N ILE A 22 10.91 -9.57 -5.33
CA ILE A 22 12.01 -9.30 -6.26
C ILE A 22 13.09 -8.48 -5.55
N GLY A 23 12.72 -7.47 -4.76
CA GLY A 23 13.65 -6.69 -3.95
C GLY A 23 14.40 -7.56 -2.93
N ASP A 24 13.70 -8.44 -2.23
CA ASP A 24 14.30 -9.40 -1.28
C ASP A 24 15.23 -10.39 -2.00
N ALA A 25 14.84 -10.90 -3.16
CA ALA A 25 15.61 -11.90 -3.90
C ALA A 25 16.82 -11.30 -4.65
N THR A 26 16.72 -10.06 -5.13
CA THR A 26 17.80 -9.36 -5.84
C THR A 26 18.70 -8.53 -4.92
N GLY A 27 18.43 -8.52 -3.60
CA GLY A 27 19.15 -7.70 -2.63
C GLY A 27 19.01 -6.19 -2.88
N ASN A 28 17.96 -5.78 -3.60
CA ASN A 28 17.74 -4.41 -3.98
C ASN A 28 16.93 -3.69 -2.89
N ASP A 29 17.65 -3.20 -1.88
CA ASP A 29 17.09 -2.50 -0.72
C ASP A 29 16.18 -1.33 -1.09
N ARG A 30 16.35 -0.71 -2.28
CA ARG A 30 15.45 0.33 -2.78
C ARG A 30 14.03 -0.18 -3.01
N LEU A 31 13.88 -1.32 -3.70
CA LEU A 31 12.55 -1.89 -3.99
C LEU A 31 11.84 -2.35 -2.70
N ARG A 32 12.61 -2.92 -1.77
CA ARG A 32 12.12 -3.32 -0.46
C ARG A 32 11.68 -2.13 0.39
N ASN A 33 12.50 -1.07 0.40
CA ASN A 33 12.21 0.14 1.16
C ASN A 33 11.05 0.94 0.57
N GLU A 34 10.91 1.02 -0.76
CA GLU A 34 9.74 1.64 -1.40
C GLU A 34 8.45 0.91 -1.00
N GLY A 35 8.41 -0.43 -1.11
CA GLY A 35 7.24 -1.21 -0.74
C GLY A 35 6.84 -1.06 0.73
N LYS A 36 7.81 -1.11 1.65
CA LYS A 36 7.57 -0.86 3.08
C LYS A 36 7.15 0.58 3.36
N THR A 37 7.80 1.56 2.73
CA THR A 37 7.49 2.97 2.92
C THR A 37 6.09 3.30 2.45
N ASP A 38 5.66 2.76 1.31
CA ASP A 38 4.31 2.92 0.81
C ASP A 38 3.27 2.27 1.72
N GLN A 39 3.55 1.09 2.27
CA GLN A 39 2.67 0.44 3.25
C GLN A 39 2.55 1.26 4.55
N VAL A 40 3.66 1.78 5.06
CA VAL A 40 3.68 2.62 6.27
C VAL A 40 2.93 3.92 6.01
N LYS A 41 3.20 4.60 4.88
CA LYS A 41 2.52 5.85 4.51
C LYS A 41 1.03 5.64 4.30
N ALA A 42 0.63 4.52 3.70
CA ALA A 42 -0.77 4.14 3.54
C ALA A 42 -1.44 3.88 4.90
N ARG A 43 -0.79 3.15 5.81
CA ARG A 43 -1.29 2.95 7.19
C ARG A 43 -1.40 4.25 7.95
N VAL A 44 -0.38 5.10 7.90
CA VAL A 44 -0.37 6.42 8.56
C VAL A 44 -1.47 7.32 8.01
N ARG A 45 -1.65 7.37 6.69
CA ARG A 45 -2.78 8.09 6.08
C ARG A 45 -4.11 7.51 6.53
N GLN A 46 -4.29 6.20 6.47
CA GLN A 46 -5.58 5.58 6.82
C GLN A 46 -5.92 5.77 8.31
N THR A 47 -4.93 5.67 9.20
CA THR A 47 -5.12 5.96 10.63
C THR A 47 -5.31 7.45 10.88
N GLY A 48 -4.56 8.31 10.19
CA GLY A 48 -4.69 9.77 10.28
C GLY A 48 -6.02 10.28 9.75
N GLU A 49 -6.55 9.71 8.68
CA GLU A 49 -7.88 10.00 8.14
C GLU A 49 -8.97 9.45 9.05
N ARG A 50 -8.84 8.23 9.59
CA ARG A 50 -9.78 7.72 10.62
C ARG A 50 -9.80 8.58 11.87
N LEU A 51 -8.64 9.03 12.34
CA LEU A 51 -8.53 9.96 13.46
C LEU A 51 -9.14 11.31 13.09
N LYS A 52 -8.85 11.86 11.92
CA LYS A 52 -9.47 13.10 11.44
C LYS A 52 -10.98 12.99 11.31
N ASP A 53 -11.51 11.87 10.81
CA ASP A 53 -12.95 11.66 10.64
C ASP A 53 -13.63 11.45 12.00
N ALA A 54 -13.00 10.74 12.92
CA ALA A 54 -13.49 10.58 14.30
C ALA A 54 -13.46 11.90 15.08
N VAL A 55 -12.44 12.74 14.86
CA VAL A 55 -12.32 14.08 15.44
C VAL A 55 -13.22 15.08 14.74
N ARG A 56 -13.47 14.92 13.43
CA ARG A 56 -14.38 15.78 12.67
C ARG A 56 -15.83 15.52 12.99
N GLY A 57 -16.21 14.32 13.47
CA GLY A 57 -17.53 14.07 14.03
C GLY A 57 -18.66 14.71 13.22
N ARG A 58 -18.89 14.18 12.00
CA ARG A 58 -19.89 14.56 10.98
C ARG A 58 -19.37 15.44 9.83
#